data_AF-A0A291JJF3-F1
#
_entry.id   AF-A0A291JJF3-F1
#
_cell.length_a   1.000
_cell.length_b   1.000
_cell.length_c   1.000
_cell.angle_alpha   90.00
_cell.angle_beta   90.00
_cell.angle_gamma   90.00
#
_symmetry.space_group_name_H-M   'P 1'
#
loop_
_entity.id
_entity.type
_entity.pdbx_description
1 polymer ?
#
loop_
_entity_poly.entity_id
_entity_poly.type
_entity_poly.pdbx_seq_one_letter_code
_entity_poly.pdbx_strand_id
1 'polypeptide(L)'
;MKKKLVAILVASCILAGCGSQNLGPLEDKTTKLRDENHKLKSDIQDLKIEIKKEKTNISALEKDKDNIKNAKNNKNKLNHIKASSEYYQNVTKAIDDYTNIEDDVSKNKKSEKIQSKLTDITNKLDSAYTTYKSKIDKDKMSDEDKKKSKNINKLNKELNSAMDDIRDGYNEKDKKKIQKGQATLSKVSINNN
;
A
#
# COMPACT_ATOMS: atom_id res chain seq x y z
N MET A 1 22.40 -13.53 -44.85
CA MET A 1 21.60 -13.62 -43.60
C MET A 1 22.09 -14.81 -42.79
N LYS A 2 21.99 -14.81 -41.44
CA LYS A 2 21.77 -15.96 -40.51
C LYS A 2 22.41 -17.32 -40.92
N LYS A 3 23.32 -17.98 -40.20
CA LYS A 3 23.46 -18.26 -38.74
C LYS A 3 24.79 -19.03 -38.51
N LYS A 4 25.65 -18.67 -37.55
CA LYS A 4 25.89 -19.28 -36.20
C LYS A 4 26.94 -20.42 -36.09
N LEU A 5 27.58 -20.45 -34.91
CA LEU A 5 28.30 -21.55 -34.21
C LEU A 5 29.78 -21.85 -34.56
N VAL A 6 30.67 -21.15 -33.83
CA VAL A 6 32.03 -21.55 -33.37
C VAL A 6 32.29 -20.72 -32.07
N ALA A 7 32.80 -21.21 -30.92
CA ALA A 7 32.92 -22.57 -30.37
C ALA A 7 32.89 -22.55 -28.81
N ILE A 8 33.96 -23.00 -28.12
CA ILE A 8 34.10 -23.32 -26.68
C ILE A 8 35.51 -22.90 -26.19
N LEU A 9 35.65 -22.52 -24.91
CA LEU A 9 36.77 -22.77 -23.94
C LEU A 9 36.94 -21.55 -22.99
N VAL A 10 36.49 -21.61 -21.74
CA VAL A 10 37.06 -22.26 -20.53
C VAL A 10 38.18 -21.45 -19.85
N ALA A 11 37.79 -20.92 -18.68
CA ALA A 11 38.56 -20.62 -17.45
C ALA A 11 40.04 -20.19 -17.51
N SER A 12 40.35 -19.07 -16.84
CA SER A 12 41.10 -19.15 -15.57
C SER A 12 41.03 -17.86 -14.73
N CYS A 13 40.85 -18.07 -13.42
CA CYS A 13 41.38 -17.30 -12.30
C CYS A 13 41.49 -15.76 -12.39
N ILE A 14 40.56 -15.07 -11.73
CA ILE A 14 40.98 -14.03 -10.76
C ILE A 14 40.87 -14.68 -9.38
N LEU A 15 42.03 -15.06 -8.83
CA LEU A 15 42.16 -15.53 -7.46
C LEU A 15 41.75 -14.43 -6.47
N ALA A 16 41.24 -14.85 -5.32
CA ALA A 16 40.74 -13.95 -4.29
C ALA A 16 41.83 -13.02 -3.75
N GLY A 17 41.72 -11.73 -4.08
CA GLY A 17 42.22 -10.66 -3.22
C GLY A 17 41.20 -10.41 -2.12
N CYS A 18 41.39 -11.02 -0.94
CA CYS A 18 40.52 -10.83 0.22
C CYS A 18 40.63 -9.41 0.81
N GLY A 19 39.99 -8.44 0.18
CA GLY A 19 39.61 -7.16 0.80
C GLY A 19 38.29 -7.34 1.52
N SER A 20 38.30 -7.42 2.85
CA SER A 20 37.12 -7.67 3.68
C SER A 20 36.08 -6.55 3.62
N GLN A 21 35.09 -6.67 2.73
CA GLN A 21 33.84 -5.93 2.84
C GLN A 21 32.67 -6.90 2.93
N ASN A 22 32.07 -6.90 4.12
CA ASN A 22 31.01 -7.79 4.56
C ASN A 22 29.76 -7.64 3.67
N LEU A 23 29.55 -8.57 2.74
CA LEU A 23 28.41 -8.56 1.81
C LEU A 23 27.13 -9.19 2.38
N GLY A 24 27.23 -10.06 3.39
CA GLY A 24 26.08 -10.67 4.07
C GLY A 24 25.02 -9.64 4.52
N PRO A 25 25.38 -8.52 5.17
CA PRO A 25 24.44 -7.44 5.52
C PRO A 25 23.76 -6.74 4.33
N LEU A 26 24.27 -6.87 3.10
CA LEU A 26 23.61 -6.40 1.89
C LEU A 26 22.71 -7.47 1.27
N GLU A 27 23.13 -8.73 1.24
CA GLU A 27 22.30 -9.85 0.78
C GLU A 27 21.10 -10.08 1.72
N ASP A 28 21.29 -10.05 3.03
CA ASP A 28 20.22 -10.14 4.04
C ASP A 28 19.21 -9.00 3.86
N LYS A 29 19.69 -7.76 3.68
CA LYS A 29 18.79 -6.60 3.44
C LYS A 29 18.05 -6.72 2.11
N THR A 30 18.70 -7.23 1.06
CA THR A 30 18.09 -7.40 -0.26
C THR A 30 17.03 -8.51 -0.25
N THR A 31 17.33 -9.62 0.41
CA THR A 31 16.39 -10.74 0.59
C THR A 31 15.20 -10.32 1.44
N LYS A 32 15.46 -9.64 2.57
CA LYS A 32 14.41 -9.13 3.45
C LYS A 32 13.53 -8.06 2.79
N LEU A 33 14.10 -7.15 2.01
CA LEU A 33 13.33 -6.21 1.19
C LEU A 33 12.45 -6.95 0.16
N ARG A 34 12.96 -8.00 -0.48
CA ARG A 34 12.19 -8.82 -1.43
C ARG A 34 11.04 -9.56 -0.74
N ASP A 35 11.26 -10.10 0.45
CA ASP A 35 10.24 -10.82 1.22
C ASP A 35 9.18 -9.87 1.80
N GLU A 36 9.58 -8.68 2.25
CA GLU A 36 8.66 -7.59 2.63
C GLU A 36 7.84 -7.08 1.43
N ASN A 37 8.41 -7.08 0.22
CA ASN A 37 7.70 -6.76 -1.02
C ASN A 37 6.68 -7.86 -1.41
N HIS A 38 7.04 -9.13 -1.22
CA HIS A 38 6.09 -10.24 -1.34
C HIS A 38 4.93 -10.13 -0.34
N LYS A 39 5.18 -9.67 0.89
CA LYS A 39 4.13 -9.43 1.89
C LYS A 39 3.20 -8.29 1.47
N LEU A 40 3.73 -7.15 1.01
CA LEU A 40 2.94 -6.05 0.45
C LEU A 40 1.95 -6.52 -0.64
N LYS A 41 2.43 -7.40 -1.53
CA LYS A 41 1.62 -8.02 -2.59
C LYS A 41 0.56 -9.02 -2.07
N SER A 42 0.75 -9.58 -0.87
CA SER A 42 -0.26 -10.38 -0.16
C SER A 42 -1.32 -9.49 0.48
N ASP A 43 -0.90 -8.45 1.21
CA ASP A 43 -1.81 -7.51 1.88
C ASP A 43 -2.72 -6.78 0.85
N ILE A 44 -2.22 -6.52 -0.36
CA ILE A 44 -3.01 -6.03 -1.53
C ILE A 44 -4.05 -7.06 -2.03
N GLN A 45 -3.76 -8.36 -1.94
CA GLN A 45 -4.72 -9.41 -2.30
C GLN A 45 -5.80 -9.57 -1.21
N ASP A 46 -5.42 -9.46 0.06
CA ASP A 46 -6.37 -9.46 1.18
C ASP A 46 -7.31 -8.26 1.11
N LEU A 47 -6.81 -7.06 0.79
CA LEU A 47 -7.62 -5.89 0.41
C LEU A 47 -8.63 -6.22 -0.71
N LYS A 48 -8.19 -6.89 -1.77
CA LYS A 48 -9.05 -7.31 -2.90
C LYS A 48 -10.09 -8.36 -2.49
N ILE A 49 -9.83 -9.16 -1.45
CA ILE A 49 -10.79 -10.11 -0.85
C ILE A 49 -11.78 -9.39 0.06
N GLU A 50 -11.34 -8.47 0.91
CA GLU A 50 -12.23 -7.67 1.76
C GLU A 50 -13.17 -6.79 0.93
N ILE A 51 -12.69 -6.16 -0.13
CA ILE A 51 -13.52 -5.42 -1.09
C ILE A 51 -14.60 -6.32 -1.71
N LYS A 52 -14.32 -7.60 -1.99
CA LYS A 52 -15.34 -8.56 -2.44
C LYS A 52 -16.37 -8.86 -1.34
N LYS A 53 -15.92 -9.08 -0.10
CA LYS A 53 -16.77 -9.35 1.07
C LYS A 53 -17.71 -8.16 1.38
N GLU A 54 -17.18 -6.94 1.33
CA GLU A 54 -17.99 -5.72 1.49
C GLU A 54 -19.00 -5.53 0.36
N LYS A 55 -18.63 -5.81 -0.90
CA LYS A 55 -19.59 -5.80 -2.03
C LYS A 55 -20.75 -6.78 -1.84
N THR A 56 -20.48 -8.00 -1.37
CA THR A 56 -21.54 -8.96 -1.03
C THR A 56 -22.45 -8.44 0.09
N ASN A 57 -21.89 -7.82 1.12
CA ASN A 57 -22.66 -7.22 2.22
C ASN A 57 -23.52 -6.03 1.76
N ILE A 58 -23.03 -5.22 0.82
CA ILE A 58 -23.81 -4.13 0.20
C ILE A 58 -25.05 -4.70 -0.51
N SER A 59 -24.89 -5.73 -1.34
CA SER A 59 -26.02 -6.33 -2.06
C SER A 59 -27.05 -7.02 -1.16
N ALA A 60 -26.65 -7.51 0.02
CA ALA A 60 -27.59 -8.00 1.02
C ALA A 60 -28.37 -6.85 1.69
N LEU A 61 -27.67 -5.82 2.16
CA LEU A 61 -28.29 -4.66 2.83
C LEU A 61 -29.16 -3.79 1.90
N GLU A 62 -28.91 -3.83 0.59
CA GLU A 62 -29.76 -3.17 -0.40
C GLU A 62 -31.12 -3.88 -0.59
N LYS A 63 -31.20 -5.20 -0.35
CA LYS A 63 -32.47 -5.94 -0.33
C LYS A 63 -33.26 -5.72 0.97
N ASP A 64 -32.59 -5.59 2.11
CA ASP A 64 -33.22 -5.32 3.41
C ASP A 64 -33.78 -3.88 3.55
N LYS A 65 -33.57 -3.03 2.55
CA LYS A 65 -33.95 -1.61 2.55
C LYS A 65 -35.47 -1.39 2.58
N ASP A 66 -36.26 -2.36 2.12
CA ASP A 66 -37.73 -2.27 2.04
C ASP A 66 -38.44 -2.43 3.40
N ASN A 67 -37.70 -2.78 4.47
CA ASN A 67 -38.25 -2.96 5.82
C ASN A 67 -38.08 -1.70 6.71
N ILE A 68 -39.16 -0.90 6.80
CA ILE A 68 -39.16 0.53 7.17
C ILE A 68 -38.50 0.86 8.53
N LYS A 69 -38.66 0.03 9.57
CA LYS A 69 -38.10 0.33 10.91
C LYS A 69 -36.58 0.10 10.98
N ASN A 70 -36.06 -0.87 10.22
CA ASN A 70 -34.63 -1.13 10.10
C ASN A 70 -33.96 -0.21 9.07
N ALA A 71 -34.71 0.27 8.08
CA ALA A 71 -34.20 1.05 6.95
C ALA A 71 -33.33 2.26 7.32
N LYS A 72 -33.56 2.97 8.43
CA LYS A 72 -32.75 4.15 8.83
C LYS A 72 -31.39 3.75 9.42
N ASN A 73 -31.33 2.77 10.30
CA ASN A 73 -30.06 2.23 10.82
C ASN A 73 -29.31 1.48 9.71
N ASN A 74 -30.03 0.71 8.88
CA ASN A 74 -29.48 0.06 7.69
C ASN A 74 -28.91 1.10 6.70
N LYS A 75 -29.54 2.26 6.52
CA LYS A 75 -29.02 3.35 5.67
C LYS A 75 -27.71 3.94 6.21
N ASN A 76 -27.61 4.19 7.52
CA ASN A 76 -26.35 4.69 8.11
C ASN A 76 -25.23 3.63 8.02
N LYS A 77 -25.54 2.37 8.32
CA LYS A 77 -24.61 1.24 8.18
C LYS A 77 -24.18 1.02 6.73
N LEU A 78 -25.11 1.10 5.77
CA LEU A 78 -24.85 1.02 4.33
C LEU A 78 -23.97 2.18 3.84
N ASN A 79 -24.22 3.41 4.31
CA ASN A 79 -23.37 4.56 4.01
C ASN A 79 -21.95 4.34 4.53
N HIS A 80 -21.80 3.86 5.77
CA HIS A 80 -20.49 3.55 6.34
C HIS A 80 -19.75 2.45 5.57
N ILE A 81 -20.44 1.36 5.20
CA ILE A 81 -19.85 0.26 4.40
C ILE A 81 -19.45 0.77 3.01
N LYS A 82 -20.30 1.53 2.31
CA LYS A 82 -19.98 2.10 1.00
C LYS A 82 -18.79 3.05 1.06
N ALA A 83 -18.75 3.94 2.04
CA ALA A 83 -17.62 4.85 2.25
C ALA A 83 -16.31 4.09 2.58
N SER A 84 -16.38 3.06 3.42
CA SER A 84 -15.22 2.21 3.78
C SER A 84 -14.69 1.46 2.56
N SER A 85 -15.57 0.86 1.76
CA SER A 85 -15.16 0.12 0.57
C SER A 85 -14.58 1.01 -0.52
N GLU A 86 -15.11 2.22 -0.69
CA GLU A 86 -14.55 3.22 -1.59
C GLU A 86 -13.16 3.70 -1.12
N TYR A 87 -13.00 3.92 0.20
CA TYR A 87 -11.70 4.23 0.80
C TYR A 87 -10.68 3.12 0.52
N TYR A 88 -10.98 1.86 0.85
CA TYR A 88 -10.07 0.74 0.62
C TYR A 88 -9.74 0.55 -0.86
N GLN A 89 -10.71 0.73 -1.77
CA GLN A 89 -10.46 0.68 -3.22
C GLN A 89 -9.50 1.78 -3.69
N ASN A 90 -9.61 3.00 -3.16
CA ASN A 90 -8.74 4.12 -3.55
C ASN A 90 -7.35 4.01 -2.92
N VAL A 91 -7.24 3.55 -1.66
CA VAL A 91 -5.97 3.18 -1.03
C VAL A 91 -5.26 2.09 -1.83
N THR A 92 -5.97 1.01 -2.19
CA THR A 92 -5.40 -0.11 -2.98
C THR A 92 -4.79 0.40 -4.28
N LYS A 93 -5.47 1.29 -5.02
CA LYS A 93 -4.95 1.90 -6.25
C LYS A 93 -3.70 2.76 -5.99
N ALA A 94 -3.68 3.54 -4.91
CA ALA A 94 -2.53 4.37 -4.56
C ALA A 94 -1.29 3.53 -4.19
N ILE A 95 -1.48 2.37 -3.54
CA ILE A 95 -0.40 1.42 -3.23
C ILE A 95 0.02 0.61 -4.47
N ASP A 96 -0.91 0.19 -5.34
CA ASP A 96 -0.58 -0.39 -6.66
C ASP A 96 0.25 0.64 -7.48
N ASP A 97 -0.13 1.93 -7.49
CA ASP A 97 0.61 3.03 -8.16
C ASP A 97 2.02 3.23 -7.58
N TYR A 98 2.18 3.13 -6.25
CA TYR A 98 3.50 3.16 -5.59
C TYR A 98 4.36 1.95 -5.96
N THR A 99 3.80 0.76 -5.92
CA THR A 99 4.48 -0.51 -6.25
C THR A 99 5.05 -0.46 -7.67
N ASN A 100 4.31 0.16 -8.61
CA ASN A 100 4.76 0.40 -9.99
C ASN A 100 5.94 1.37 -10.15
N ILE A 101 6.41 2.04 -9.07
CA ILE A 101 7.58 2.94 -9.09
C ILE A 101 8.61 2.64 -8.01
N GLU A 102 8.37 1.67 -7.12
CA GLU A 102 9.19 1.42 -5.93
C GLU A 102 10.68 1.23 -6.24
N ASP A 103 11.01 0.54 -7.33
CA ASP A 103 12.39 0.38 -7.80
C ASP A 103 13.04 1.72 -8.16
N ASP A 104 12.32 2.62 -8.82
CA ASP A 104 12.83 3.93 -9.22
C ASP A 104 12.92 4.91 -8.05
N VAL A 105 12.05 4.74 -7.05
CA VAL A 105 12.12 5.40 -5.74
C VAL A 105 13.37 4.91 -4.98
N SER A 106 13.59 3.60 -4.93
CA SER A 106 14.72 2.96 -4.22
C SER A 106 16.08 3.28 -4.85
N LYS A 107 16.13 3.53 -6.17
CA LYS A 107 17.29 4.07 -6.89
C LYS A 107 17.63 5.51 -6.49
N ASN A 108 16.70 6.25 -5.87
CA ASN A 108 16.87 7.59 -5.31
C ASN A 108 17.56 8.60 -6.27
N LYS A 109 17.16 8.57 -7.55
CA LYS A 109 17.76 9.42 -8.59
C LYS A 109 17.26 10.86 -8.59
N LYS A 110 16.25 11.19 -7.78
CA LYS A 110 15.55 12.50 -7.76
C LYS A 110 15.04 12.89 -9.16
N SER A 111 14.32 11.98 -9.80
CA SER A 111 13.64 12.24 -11.08
C SER A 111 12.34 13.00 -10.83
N GLU A 112 12.16 14.15 -11.47
CA GLU A 112 10.95 14.98 -11.38
C GLU A 112 9.66 14.18 -11.66
N LYS A 113 9.71 13.26 -12.63
CA LYS A 113 8.59 12.35 -12.95
C LYS A 113 8.22 11.43 -11.77
N ILE A 114 9.20 10.98 -10.99
CA ILE A 114 8.97 10.15 -9.80
C ILE A 114 8.51 11.02 -8.63
N GLN A 115 9.05 12.22 -8.47
CA GLN A 115 8.59 13.20 -7.48
C GLN A 115 7.11 13.55 -7.69
N SER A 116 6.71 13.87 -8.92
CA SER A 116 5.30 14.12 -9.29
C SER A 116 4.40 12.94 -8.91
N LYS A 117 4.79 11.71 -9.28
CA LYS A 117 4.01 10.52 -8.93
C LYS A 117 3.89 10.29 -7.42
N LEU A 118 4.94 10.52 -6.64
CA LEU A 118 4.89 10.40 -5.18
C LEU A 118 3.94 11.43 -4.56
N THR A 119 3.95 12.67 -5.07
CA THR A 119 2.97 13.70 -4.72
C THR A 119 1.55 13.26 -5.09
N ASP A 120 1.32 12.76 -6.31
CA ASP A 120 0.01 12.27 -6.76
C ASP A 120 -0.51 11.10 -5.90
N ILE A 121 0.36 10.17 -5.52
CA ILE A 121 0.02 9.04 -4.63
C ILE A 121 -0.37 9.55 -3.24
N THR A 122 0.39 10.49 -2.66
CA THR A 122 0.05 11.10 -1.36
C THR A 122 -1.32 11.80 -1.44
N ASN A 123 -1.52 12.63 -2.46
CA ASN A 123 -2.78 13.35 -2.68
C ASN A 123 -3.98 12.40 -2.85
N LYS A 124 -3.79 11.22 -3.48
CA LYS A 124 -4.82 10.18 -3.59
C LYS A 124 -5.19 9.57 -2.24
N LEU A 125 -4.22 9.31 -1.36
CA LEU A 125 -4.48 8.81 0.00
C LEU A 125 -5.25 9.84 0.84
N ASP A 126 -4.81 11.10 0.85
CA ASP A 126 -5.50 12.20 1.53
C ASP A 126 -6.92 12.42 1.01
N SER A 127 -7.09 12.38 -0.32
CA SER A 127 -8.40 12.52 -0.96
C SER A 127 -9.33 11.36 -0.62
N ALA A 128 -8.82 10.13 -0.57
CA ALA A 128 -9.59 8.95 -0.19
C ALA A 128 -10.11 9.07 1.26
N TYR A 129 -9.24 9.49 2.20
CA TYR A 129 -9.64 9.64 3.60
C TYR A 129 -10.55 10.84 3.86
N THR A 130 -10.33 11.95 3.16
CA THR A 130 -11.21 13.13 3.21
C THR A 130 -12.61 12.78 2.68
N THR A 131 -12.67 12.03 1.57
CA THR A 131 -13.93 11.52 0.98
C THR A 131 -14.63 10.52 1.90
N TYR A 132 -13.88 9.64 2.57
CA TYR A 132 -14.44 8.76 3.61
C TYR A 132 -15.08 9.57 4.72
N LYS A 133 -14.34 10.52 5.31
CA LYS A 133 -14.81 11.38 6.40
C LYS A 133 -16.06 12.18 6.04
N SER A 134 -16.16 12.72 4.82
CA SER A 134 -17.31 13.52 4.40
C SER A 134 -18.56 12.69 4.11
N LYS A 135 -18.41 11.38 3.88
CA LYS A 135 -19.52 10.43 3.61
C LYS A 135 -20.08 9.73 4.86
N ILE A 136 -19.43 9.88 6.02
CA ILE A 136 -19.86 9.25 7.28
C ILE A 136 -20.35 10.27 8.31
N ASP A 137 -21.28 9.84 9.15
CA ASP A 137 -21.83 10.63 10.25
C ASP A 137 -21.57 9.88 11.56
N LYS A 138 -20.53 10.30 12.28
CA LYS A 138 -20.00 9.57 13.45
C LYS A 138 -20.97 9.48 14.62
N ASP A 139 -21.85 10.46 14.77
CA ASP A 139 -22.82 10.50 15.86
C ASP A 139 -23.99 9.54 15.59
N LYS A 140 -24.25 9.25 14.31
CA LYS A 140 -25.28 8.30 13.84
C LYS A 140 -24.74 6.88 13.58
N MET A 141 -23.48 6.60 13.90
CA MET A 141 -22.85 5.27 13.75
C MET A 141 -23.08 4.38 14.98
N SER A 142 -23.18 3.06 14.73
CA SER A 142 -23.13 2.06 15.81
C SER A 142 -21.74 2.01 16.45
N ASP A 143 -21.61 1.44 17.65
CA ASP A 143 -20.30 1.34 18.30
C ASP A 143 -19.34 0.36 17.59
N GLU A 144 -19.91 -0.63 16.87
CA GLU A 144 -19.18 -1.49 15.93
C GLU A 144 -18.60 -0.67 14.77
N ASP A 145 -19.42 0.17 14.14
CA ASP A 145 -19.00 1.04 13.05
C ASP A 145 -18.00 2.11 13.53
N LYS A 146 -18.16 2.65 14.74
CA LYS A 146 -17.18 3.57 15.36
C LYS A 146 -15.83 2.89 15.59
N LYS A 147 -15.78 1.61 15.98
CA LYS A 147 -14.52 0.84 16.05
C LYS A 147 -13.87 0.72 14.68
N LYS A 148 -14.61 0.30 13.65
CA LYS A 148 -14.11 0.21 12.26
C LYS A 148 -13.59 1.56 11.74
N SER A 149 -14.29 2.66 12.04
CA SER A 149 -13.85 4.02 11.70
C SER A 149 -12.55 4.44 12.42
N LYS A 150 -12.34 3.98 13.66
CA LYS A 150 -11.06 4.16 14.36
C LYS A 150 -9.94 3.36 13.69
N ASN A 151 -10.21 2.14 13.22
CA ASN A 151 -9.24 1.32 12.46
C ASN A 151 -8.86 2.01 11.14
N ILE A 152 -9.84 2.48 10.35
CA ILE A 152 -9.61 3.25 9.12
C ILE A 152 -8.78 4.52 9.38
N ASN A 153 -9.08 5.26 10.46
CA ASN A 153 -8.30 6.44 10.87
C ASN A 153 -6.86 6.09 11.28
N LYS A 154 -6.62 4.93 11.93
CA LYS A 154 -5.28 4.47 12.29
C LYS A 154 -4.50 4.09 11.01
N LEU A 155 -5.10 3.25 10.18
CA LEU A 155 -4.56 2.83 8.88
C LEU A 155 -4.16 4.04 8.03
N ASN A 156 -5.03 5.04 7.88
CA ASN A 156 -4.69 6.22 7.08
C ASN A 156 -3.50 7.01 7.64
N LYS A 157 -3.36 7.13 8.96
CA LYS A 157 -2.21 7.80 9.57
C LYS A 157 -0.91 7.06 9.29
N GLU A 158 -0.93 5.74 9.37
CA GLU A 158 0.25 4.89 9.10
C GLU A 158 0.62 4.95 7.61
N LEU A 159 -0.35 4.89 6.70
CA LEU A 159 -0.15 5.04 5.26
C LEU A 159 0.39 6.41 4.87
N ASN A 160 -0.22 7.50 5.35
CA ASN A 160 0.26 8.86 5.08
C ASN A 160 1.68 9.05 5.62
N SER A 161 1.95 8.69 6.88
CA SER A 161 3.28 8.83 7.46
C SER A 161 4.35 8.04 6.70
N ALA A 162 4.01 6.85 6.18
CA ALA A 162 4.91 6.07 5.35
C ALA A 162 5.15 6.73 3.99
N MET A 163 4.11 7.24 3.35
CA MET A 163 4.21 7.88 2.03
C MET A 163 4.89 9.27 2.12
N ASP A 164 4.68 10.01 3.19
CA ASP A 164 5.39 11.27 3.49
C ASP A 164 6.90 11.01 3.66
N ASP A 165 7.30 10.03 4.48
CA ASP A 165 8.71 9.62 4.62
C ASP A 165 9.33 9.24 3.26
N ILE A 166 8.59 8.50 2.43
CA ILE A 166 9.05 8.10 1.08
C ILE A 166 9.19 9.32 0.16
N ARG A 167 8.15 10.16 0.06
CA ARG A 167 8.11 11.34 -0.81
C ARG A 167 9.22 12.32 -0.44
N ASP A 168 9.29 12.68 0.83
CA ASP A 168 10.23 13.68 1.31
C ASP A 168 11.66 13.13 1.26
N GLY A 169 11.86 11.86 1.63
CA GLY A 169 13.16 11.19 1.47
C GLY A 169 13.65 11.17 0.02
N TYR A 170 12.77 10.96 -0.96
CA TYR A 170 13.12 11.03 -2.39
C TYR A 170 13.41 12.47 -2.85
N ASN A 171 12.67 13.45 -2.35
CA ASN A 171 12.90 14.87 -2.62
C ASN A 171 14.23 15.37 -2.02
N GLU A 172 14.57 14.92 -0.81
CA GLU A 172 15.76 15.30 -0.05
C GLU A 172 17.01 14.47 -0.41
N LYS A 173 16.83 13.39 -1.20
CA LYS A 173 17.79 12.29 -1.40
C LYS A 173 18.16 11.53 -0.11
N ASP A 174 17.38 11.63 0.96
CA ASP A 174 17.57 10.81 2.16
C ASP A 174 17.09 9.37 1.97
N LYS A 175 18.05 8.48 1.66
CA LYS A 175 17.80 7.03 1.52
C LYS A 175 17.33 6.37 2.82
N LYS A 176 17.70 6.87 4.00
CA LYS A 176 17.24 6.33 5.29
C LYS A 176 15.76 6.66 5.52
N LYS A 177 15.33 7.86 5.16
CA LYS A 177 13.92 8.30 5.24
C LYS A 177 13.04 7.50 4.28
N ILE A 178 13.48 7.28 3.04
CA ILE A 178 12.81 6.35 2.09
C ILE A 178 12.68 4.95 2.70
N GLN A 179 13.76 4.39 3.23
CA GLN A 179 13.76 3.04 3.84
C GLN A 179 12.87 2.95 5.09
N LYS A 180 12.80 4.02 5.90
CA LYS A 180 11.89 4.12 7.05
C LYS A 180 10.43 4.10 6.61
N GLY A 181 10.09 4.85 5.57
CA GLY A 181 8.74 4.84 5.00
C GLY A 181 8.37 3.50 4.37
N GLN A 182 9.26 2.90 3.56
CA GLN A 182 9.10 1.54 3.02
C GLN A 182 8.88 0.49 4.11
N ALA A 183 9.73 0.47 5.14
CA ALA A 183 9.64 -0.46 6.26
C ALA A 183 8.50 -0.13 7.25
N THR A 184 7.84 1.02 7.10
CA THR A 184 6.56 1.32 7.76
C THR A 184 5.43 0.75 6.90
N LEU A 185 5.46 0.99 5.59
CA LEU A 185 4.46 0.52 4.63
C LEU A 185 4.35 -1.02 4.61
N SER A 186 5.47 -1.76 4.65
CA SER A 186 5.49 -3.24 4.74
C SER A 186 4.95 -3.80 6.07
N LYS A 187 4.80 -2.94 7.08
CA LYS A 187 4.24 -3.26 8.41
C LYS A 187 2.82 -2.76 8.60
N VAL A 188 2.23 -2.08 7.63
CA VAL A 188 0.81 -1.69 7.65
C VAL A 188 -0.05 -2.95 7.46
N SER A 189 -0.25 -3.68 8.56
CA SER A 189 -1.17 -4.81 8.60
C SER A 189 -2.60 -4.30 8.81
N ILE A 190 -3.48 -4.68 7.89
CA ILE A 190 -4.93 -4.46 7.99
C ILE A 190 -5.50 -5.55 8.91
N ASN A 191 -5.12 -5.49 10.18
CA ASN A 191 -5.67 -6.38 11.21
C ASN A 191 -7.09 -5.91 11.57
N ASN A 192 -8.06 -6.38 10.81
CA ASN A 192 -9.48 -6.26 11.12
C ASN A 192 -9.89 -7.25 12.23
N ASN A 193 -9.62 -6.86 13.48
CA ASN A 193 -10.34 -7.34 14.67
C ASN A 193 -11.54 -6.42 14.97
#